data_AF-A0A843F8U0-F1
#
_entry.id   AF-A0A843F8U0-F1
#
_cell.length_a   1.000
_cell.length_b   1.000
_cell.length_c   1.000
_cell.angle_alpha   90.00
_cell.angle_beta   90.00
_cell.angle_gamma   90.00
#
_symmetry.space_group_name_H-M   'P 1'
#
loop_
_entity.id
_entity.type
_entity.pdbx_description
1 polymer ?
#
loop_
_entity_poly.entity_id
_entity_poly.type
_entity_poly.pdbx_seq_one_letter_code
_entity_poly.pdbx_strand_id
1 'polypeptide(L)'
;GYDVDVGVVETTEVVEGDRKKKALEIDFVANHGNLRIYIQSAYSLDDETKRNTELRPFLKVNDSFKKVIVQKDNLRPRFDDNGILHIGLLNFLTDPNSIQF
;
A
#
# COMPACT_ATOMS: atom_id res chain seq x y z
N GLY A 1 -2.03 8.13 -19.19
CA GLY A 1 -2.67 7.36 -18.11
C GLY A 1 -1.61 6.74 -17.23
N TYR A 2 -2.01 6.08 -16.13
CA TYR A 2 -1.11 5.23 -15.35
C TYR A 2 -0.91 3.89 -16.06
N ASP A 3 0.30 3.35 -15.93
CA ASP A 3 0.61 1.96 -16.23
C ASP A 3 0.44 1.14 -14.93
N VAL A 4 -0.45 0.15 -14.94
CA VAL A 4 -0.86 -0.56 -13.72
C VAL A 4 -0.55 -2.03 -13.86
N ASP A 5 0.16 -2.58 -12.88
CA ASP A 5 0.54 -3.99 -12.81
C ASP A 5 0.30 -4.55 -11.39
N VAL A 6 0.30 -5.87 -11.24
CA VAL A 6 0.39 -6.53 -9.94
C VAL A 6 1.85 -6.50 -9.50
N GLY A 7 2.13 -5.95 -8.32
CA GLY A 7 3.49 -5.66 -7.89
C GLY A 7 4.13 -6.80 -7.13
N VAL A 8 5.33 -7.21 -7.55
CA VAL A 8 6.27 -7.90 -6.67
C VAL A 8 7.38 -6.93 -6.29
N VAL A 9 7.48 -6.59 -5.01
CA VAL A 9 8.58 -5.76 -4.50
C VAL A 9 9.59 -6.64 -3.79
N GLU A 10 10.84 -6.59 -4.25
CA GLU A 10 11.95 -7.24 -3.56
C GLU A 10 12.35 -6.41 -2.33
N THR A 11 12.33 -7.06 -1.17
CA THR A 11 12.89 -6.51 0.07
C THR A 11 14.12 -7.31 0.48
N THR A 12 15.05 -6.68 1.19
CA THR A 12 16.20 -7.37 1.76
C THR A 12 16.03 -7.46 3.27
N GLU A 13 16.03 -8.67 3.79
CA GLU A 13 15.97 -8.95 5.23
C GLU A 13 17.30 -9.57 5.67
N VAL A 14 17.76 -9.22 6.88
CA VAL A 14 18.92 -9.86 7.50
C VAL A 14 18.41 -11.00 8.38
N VAL A 15 18.76 -12.23 8.04
CA VAL A 15 18.40 -13.44 8.80
C VAL A 15 19.70 -14.11 9.22
N GLU A 16 19.93 -14.22 10.53
CA GLU A 16 21.12 -14.88 11.10
C GLU A 16 22.46 -14.30 10.59
N GLY A 17 22.49 -13.00 10.26
CA GLY A 17 23.67 -12.30 9.72
C GLY A 17 23.76 -12.29 8.20
N ASP A 18 22.97 -13.11 7.50
CA ASP A 18 22.93 -13.17 6.05
C ASP A 18 21.82 -12.30 5.45
N ARG A 19 22.15 -11.58 4.38
CA ARG A 19 21.17 -10.81 3.60
C ARG A 19 20.39 -11.74 2.68
N LYS A 20 19.09 -11.92 2.94
CA LYS A 20 18.18 -12.68 2.09
C LYS A 20 17.21 -11.75 1.38
N LYS A 21 17.04 -11.96 0.08
CA LYS A 21 16.00 -11.30 -0.70
C LYS A 21 14.66 -11.97 -0.45
N LYS A 22 13.61 -11.18 -0.28
CA LYS A 22 12.24 -11.65 -0.11
C LYS A 22 11.30 -10.84 -0.98
N ALA A 23 10.55 -11.53 -1.82
CA ALA A 23 9.45 -10.96 -2.59
C ALA A 23 8.26 -10.69 -1.68
N LEU A 24 7.68 -9.49 -1.80
CA LEU A 24 6.40 -9.12 -1.22
C LEU A 24 5.45 -8.73 -2.34
N GLU A 25 4.25 -9.30 -2.32
CA GLU A 25 3.21 -8.98 -3.28
C GLU A 25 2.42 -7.75 -2.81
N ILE A 26 2.07 -6.90 -3.77
CA ILE A 26 1.19 -5.74 -3.62
C ILE A 26 0.13 -5.85 -4.70
N ASP A 27 -1.14 -5.71 -4.34
CA ASP A 27 -2.27 -5.92 -5.25
C ASP A 27 -2.13 -5.09 -6.54
N PHE A 28 -1.77 -3.80 -6.40
CA PHE A 28 -1.56 -2.92 -7.55
C PHE A 28 -0.38 -1.97 -7.37
N VAL A 29 0.38 -1.79 -8.45
CA VAL A 29 1.41 -0.77 -8.59
C VAL A 29 1.06 0.08 -9.81
N ALA A 30 0.75 1.35 -9.56
CA ALA A 30 0.46 2.32 -10.60
C ALA A 30 1.68 3.21 -10.83
N ASN A 31 2.20 3.23 -12.06
CA ASN A 31 3.33 4.06 -12.47
C ASN A 31 2.88 5.16 -13.45
N HIS A 32 3.37 6.38 -13.27
CA HIS A 32 3.18 7.48 -14.23
C HIS A 32 4.40 8.40 -14.23
N GLY A 33 5.28 8.24 -15.22
CA GLY A 33 6.56 8.96 -15.24
C GLY A 33 7.43 8.56 -14.05
N ASN A 34 7.79 9.53 -13.21
CA ASN A 34 8.53 9.33 -11.96
C ASN A 34 7.61 9.06 -10.75
N LEU A 35 6.30 9.06 -10.93
CA LEU A 35 5.34 8.73 -9.89
C LEU A 35 5.14 7.22 -9.83
N ARG A 36 5.16 6.69 -8.61
CA ARG A 36 4.75 5.33 -8.29
C ARG A 36 3.81 5.36 -7.09
N ILE A 37 2.74 4.57 -7.19
CA ILE A 37 1.73 4.42 -6.14
C ILE A 37 1.54 2.93 -5.90
N TYR A 38 1.66 2.52 -4.65
CA TYR A 38 1.30 1.18 -4.19
C TYR A 38 -0.11 1.20 -3.61
N ILE A 39 -0.96 0.28 -4.06
CA ILE A 39 -2.36 0.20 -3.61
C ILE A 39 -2.63 -1.23 -3.14
N GLN A 40 -3.16 -1.35 -1.93
CA GLN A 40 -3.60 -2.62 -1.33
C GLN A 40 -5.08 -2.52 -0.96
N SER A 41 -5.84 -3.57 -1.24
CA SER A 41 -7.22 -3.69 -0.79
C SER A 41 -7.29 -4.45 0.54
N ALA A 42 -8.06 -3.95 1.50
CA ALA A 42 -8.22 -4.60 2.81
C ALA A 42 -9.70 -4.64 3.21
N TYR A 43 -10.20 -5.81 3.60
CA TYR A 43 -11.61 -5.95 4.00
C TYR A 43 -11.92 -5.19 5.31
N SER A 44 -11.06 -5.32 6.33
CA SER A 44 -11.11 -4.60 7.61
C SER A 44 -9.72 -4.64 8.25
N LEU A 45 -9.37 -3.57 8.99
CA LEU A 45 -8.13 -3.43 9.75
C LEU A 45 -8.39 -3.36 11.27
N ASP A 46 -9.52 -3.91 11.72
CA ASP A 46 -9.94 -3.85 13.13
C ASP A 46 -9.17 -4.84 14.01
N ASP A 47 -8.66 -5.92 13.41
CA ASP A 47 -7.81 -6.91 14.05
C ASP A 47 -6.33 -6.57 13.80
N GLU A 48 -5.54 -6.45 14.87
CA GLU A 48 -4.10 -6.18 14.80
C GLU A 48 -3.36 -7.22 13.94
N THR A 49 -3.80 -8.48 13.94
CA THR A 49 -3.19 -9.56 13.15
C THR A 49 -3.40 -9.32 11.66
N LYS A 50 -4.62 -8.94 11.27
CA LYS A 50 -4.95 -8.59 9.88
C LYS A 50 -4.23 -7.32 9.47
N ARG A 51 -4.23 -6.30 10.33
CA ARG A 51 -3.51 -5.04 10.10
C ARG A 51 -2.03 -5.28 9.84
N ASN A 52 -1.37 -6.07 10.68
CA ASN A 52 0.04 -6.40 10.52
C ASN A 52 0.31 -7.19 9.24
N THR A 53 -0.64 -8.01 8.78
CA THR A 53 -0.48 -8.78 7.54
C THR A 53 -0.65 -7.88 6.30
N GLU A 54 -1.72 -7.09 6.25
CA GLU A 54 -2.05 -6.22 5.11
C GLU A 54 -1.06 -5.05 4.96
N LEU A 55 -0.55 -4.51 6.07
CA LEU A 55 0.45 -3.43 6.04
C LEU A 55 1.88 -3.93 5.85
N ARG A 56 2.13 -5.25 5.99
CA ARG A 56 3.49 -5.80 5.94
C ARG A 56 4.25 -5.41 4.66
N PRO A 57 3.66 -5.46 3.45
CA PRO A 57 4.36 -5.01 2.25
C PRO A 57 4.80 -3.55 2.38
N PHE A 58 3.90 -2.68 2.80
CA PHE A 58 4.14 -1.24 2.88
C PHE A 58 5.19 -0.85 3.93
N LEU A 59 5.21 -1.52 5.08
CA LEU A 59 6.19 -1.29 6.14
C LEU A 59 7.59 -1.82 5.79
N LYS A 60 7.68 -2.83 4.90
CA LYS A 60 8.96 -3.43 4.51
C LYS A 60 9.55 -2.81 3.25
N VAL A 61 8.73 -2.20 2.41
CA VAL A 61 9.19 -1.45 1.24
C VAL A 61 9.78 -0.12 1.72
N ASN A 62 11.12 -0.08 1.76
CA ASN A 62 11.88 1.08 2.23
C ASN A 62 12.08 2.13 1.11
N ASP A 63 10.97 2.69 0.63
CA ASP A 63 10.96 3.82 -0.29
C ASP A 63 9.95 4.89 0.15
N SER A 64 10.03 6.08 -0.46
CA SER A 64 9.14 7.21 -0.17
C SER A 64 7.95 7.30 -1.14
N PHE A 65 7.67 6.26 -1.93
CA PHE A 65 6.53 6.28 -2.84
C PHE A 65 5.21 6.18 -2.08
N LYS A 66 4.16 6.76 -2.65
CA LYS A 66 2.83 6.85 -2.04
C LYS A 66 2.25 5.45 -1.85
N LYS A 67 1.72 5.19 -0.65
CA LYS A 67 1.12 3.93 -0.23
C LYS A 67 -0.34 4.18 0.14
N VAL A 68 -1.25 3.40 -0.43
CA VAL A 68 -2.71 3.58 -0.26
C VAL A 68 -3.35 2.26 0.15
N ILE A 69 -4.15 2.28 1.21
CA ILE A 69 -5.07 1.20 1.55
C ILE A 69 -6.50 1.60 1.23
N VAL A 70 -7.16 0.77 0.44
CA VAL A 70 -8.59 0.88 0.14
C VAL A 70 -9.36 -0.09 1.03
N GLN A 71 -10.23 0.43 1.89
CA GLN A 71 -11.05 -0.34 2.83
C GLN A 71 -12.51 -0.38 2.39
N LYS A 72 -13.23 -1.47 2.67
CA LYS A 72 -14.67 -1.56 2.34
C LYS A 72 -15.52 -0.49 3.04
N ASP A 73 -15.11 -0.07 4.24
CA ASP A 73 -15.88 0.83 5.10
C ASP A 73 -15.97 2.25 4.55
N ASN A 74 -16.99 3.00 5.02
CA ASN A 74 -17.18 4.40 4.64
C ASN A 74 -16.20 5.29 5.41
N LEU A 75 -14.96 5.33 4.92
CA LEU A 75 -13.84 6.00 5.55
C LEU A 75 -13.41 7.24 4.78
N ARG A 76 -13.39 8.39 5.46
CA ARG A 76 -12.77 9.59 4.90
C ARG A 76 -11.25 9.39 4.72
N PRO A 77 -10.65 9.90 3.65
CA PRO A 77 -9.20 9.84 3.44
C PRO A 77 -8.45 10.36 4.66
N ARG A 78 -7.50 9.58 5.19
CA ARG A 78 -6.60 10.01 6.26
C ARG A 78 -5.24 9.34 6.14
N PHE A 79 -4.19 10.00 6.62
CA PHE A 79 -2.89 9.39 6.78
C PHE A 79 -2.76 8.77 8.17
N ASP A 80 -2.05 7.64 8.27
CA ASP A 80 -1.60 7.09 9.54
C ASP A 80 -0.19 7.62 9.92
N ASP A 81 0.32 7.17 11.07
CA ASP A 81 1.65 7.56 11.56
C ASP A 81 2.81 7.07 10.65
N ASN A 82 2.54 6.12 9.75
CA ASN A 82 3.50 5.61 8.76
C ASN A 82 3.43 6.37 7.42
N GLY A 83 2.55 7.37 7.30
CA GLY A 83 2.33 8.12 6.05
C GLY A 83 1.54 7.33 4.99
N ILE A 84 0.82 6.27 5.39
CA ILE A 84 -0.01 5.46 4.50
C ILE A 84 -1.40 6.10 4.43
N LEU A 85 -1.91 6.29 3.21
CA LEU A 85 -3.24 6.84 2.99
C LEU A 85 -4.30 5.74 3.16
N HIS A 86 -5.17 5.88 4.15
CA HIS A 86 -6.35 5.05 4.32
C HIS A 86 -7.57 5.72 3.70
N ILE A 87 -8.27 5.02 2.82
CA ILE A 87 -9.47 5.52 2.16
C ILE A 87 -10.54 4.46 2.03
N GLY A 88 -11.81 4.86 2.17
CA GLY A 88 -12.95 3.98 1.94
C GLY A 88 -13.20 3.74 0.45
N LEU A 89 -13.64 2.54 0.09
CA LEU A 89 -13.87 2.09 -1.29
C LEU A 89 -14.78 3.05 -2.04
N LEU A 90 -15.84 3.54 -1.40
CA LEU A 90 -16.76 4.49 -2.03
C LEU A 90 -16.03 5.79 -2.39
N ASN A 91 -15.25 6.36 -1.47
CA ASN A 91 -14.50 7.60 -1.74
C ASN A 91 -13.44 7.41 -2.82
N PHE A 92 -12.74 6.26 -2.81
CA PHE A 92 -11.76 5.91 -3.84
C PHE A 92 -12.37 5.84 -5.24
N LEU A 93 -13.56 5.24 -5.37
CA LEU A 93 -14.22 5.05 -6.67
C LEU A 93 -14.99 6.28 -7.18
N THR A 94 -15.42 7.16 -6.29
CA THR A 94 -16.33 8.28 -6.63
C THR A 94 -15.64 9.64 -6.73
N ASP A 95 -14.46 9.81 -6.14
CA ASP A 95 -13.68 11.04 -6.24
C ASP A 95 -12.38 10.78 -7.04
N PRO A 96 -12.25 11.33 -8.26
CA PRO A 96 -11.04 11.21 -9.09
C PRO A 96 -9.77 11.79 -8.45
N ASN A 97 -9.91 12.67 -7.45
CA ASN A 97 -8.80 13.31 -6.74
C ASN A 97 -8.56 12.69 -5.36
N SER A 98 -9.25 11.60 -5.04
CA SER A 98 -9.26 10.96 -3.72
C SER A 98 -7.89 10.50 -3.18
N ILE A 99 -6.88 10.43 -4.04
CA ILE A 99 -5.50 10.06 -3.70
C ILE A 99 -4.47 11.13 -4.12
N GLN A 100 -4.93 12.27 -4.64
CA GLN A 100 -4.11 13.40 -5.07
C GLN A 100 -3.91 14.37 -3.91
N PHE A 101 -2.96 14.04 -3.03
CA PHE A 101 -2.44 14.88 -1.94
C PHE A 101 -0.94 15.07 -2.10
#